data_AF-A0A942PCY9-F1
#
_entry.id   AF-A0A942PCY9-F1
#
_cell.length_a   1.000
_cell.length_b   1.000
_cell.length_c   1.000
_cell.angle_alpha   90.00
_cell.angle_beta   90.00
_cell.angle_gamma   90.00
#
_symmetry.space_group_name_H-M   'P 1'
#
loop_
_entity.id
_entity.type
_entity.pdbx_description
1 polymer ?
#
loop_
_entity_poly.entity_id
_entity_poly.type
_entity_poly.pdbx_seq_one_letter_code
_entity_poly.pdbx_strand_id
1 'polypeptide(L)'
;MSKSIKFNKVPVEIPISELTPFNISCGSTKCEEGYHCFRMTPKQIEKKGESGLCKSCGVSLIDWKRMNMRDSRDAKFIFASLRNELFRHMYWHIKIDDEALKLAAEIGPSGIAETAMMRMRDKIGIEKPYRKGITPYTGDVVYYAQHATATCCRRCMQYWYNIPEGRALNAEELKFTTDLINLYVEERLPKLYI
;
A
#
# COMPACT_ATOMS: atom_id res chain seq x y z
N MET A 1 10.37 -12.22 26.62
CA MET A 1 9.97 -11.55 25.36
C MET A 1 9.27 -12.58 24.49
N SER A 2 7.93 -12.58 24.45
CA SER A 2 7.17 -13.44 23.55
C SER A 2 7.53 -13.07 22.10
N LYS A 3 7.90 -14.05 21.27
CA LYS A 3 8.09 -13.80 19.84
C LYS A 3 6.74 -13.37 19.28
N SER A 4 6.63 -12.13 18.79
CA SER A 4 5.44 -11.67 18.08
C SER A 4 5.16 -12.62 16.91
N ILE A 5 4.00 -13.27 16.94
CA ILE A 5 3.57 -14.19 15.89
C ILE A 5 3.35 -13.37 14.61
N LYS A 6 3.92 -13.82 13.48
CA LYS A 6 3.66 -13.25 12.16
C LYS A 6 2.84 -14.21 11.31
N PHE A 7 1.65 -13.80 10.91
CA PHE A 7 0.74 -14.63 10.14
C PHE A 7 0.96 -14.46 8.63
N ASN A 8 1.23 -15.56 7.92
CA ASN A 8 1.19 -15.59 6.45
C ASN A 8 -0.23 -15.88 5.92
N LYS A 9 -0.93 -16.80 6.60
CA LYS A 9 -2.38 -17.00 6.48
C LYS A 9 -2.96 -16.75 7.87
N VAL A 10 -3.83 -15.77 8.00
CA VAL A 10 -4.46 -15.44 9.29
C VAL A 10 -5.55 -16.48 9.56
N PRO A 11 -5.57 -17.14 10.73
CA PRO A 11 -6.64 -18.05 11.13
C PRO A 11 -8.01 -17.34 11.14
N VAL A 12 -9.09 -18.08 10.97
CA VAL A 12 -10.45 -17.52 10.94
C VAL A 12 -10.80 -16.93 12.30
N GLU A 13 -10.32 -17.54 13.37
CA GLU A 13 -10.60 -17.21 14.77
C GLU A 13 -10.00 -15.87 15.21
N ILE A 14 -8.99 -15.36 14.51
CA ILE A 14 -8.34 -14.08 14.85
C ILE A 14 -9.06 -12.95 14.11
N PRO A 15 -9.79 -12.07 14.82
CA PRO A 15 -10.52 -10.99 14.17
C PRO A 15 -9.57 -9.96 13.57
N ILE A 16 -10.00 -9.31 12.48
CA ILE A 16 -9.18 -8.29 11.78
C ILE A 16 -8.83 -7.12 12.69
N SER A 17 -9.69 -6.78 13.64
CA SER A 17 -9.46 -5.73 14.64
C SER A 17 -8.25 -5.98 15.55
N GLU A 18 -7.77 -7.21 15.67
CA GLU A 18 -6.57 -7.57 16.43
C GLU A 18 -5.29 -7.57 15.57
N LEU A 19 -5.43 -7.37 14.26
CA LEU A 19 -4.28 -7.33 13.35
C LEU A 19 -3.57 -5.98 13.41
N THR A 20 -2.25 -6.03 13.26
CA THR A 20 -1.39 -4.85 13.22
C THR A 20 -0.35 -5.01 12.11
N PRO A 21 0.24 -3.90 11.63
CA PRO A 21 1.38 -3.96 10.72
C PRO A 21 2.58 -4.79 11.23
N PHE A 22 2.61 -5.13 12.52
CA PHE A 22 3.68 -5.89 13.15
C PHE A 22 3.43 -7.40 13.19
N ASN A 23 2.16 -7.85 13.16
CA ASN A 23 1.78 -9.27 13.18
C ASN A 23 1.35 -9.82 11.81
N ILE A 24 1.22 -8.96 10.79
CA ILE A 24 1.04 -9.36 9.38
C ILE A 24 2.04 -8.67 8.45
N SER A 25 2.02 -9.02 7.17
CA SER A 25 2.90 -8.48 6.13
C SER A 25 2.13 -8.28 4.83
N CYS A 26 2.74 -7.63 3.83
CA CYS A 26 2.15 -7.51 2.48
C CYS A 26 1.80 -8.86 1.83
N GLY A 27 2.38 -9.96 2.32
CA GLY A 27 2.06 -11.31 1.89
C GLY A 27 0.93 -11.99 2.67
N SER A 28 0.37 -11.36 3.70
CA SER A 28 -0.61 -12.02 4.55
C SER A 28 -1.96 -12.13 3.83
N THR A 29 -2.66 -13.24 4.07
CA THR A 29 -3.99 -13.52 3.49
C THR A 29 -4.97 -13.97 4.57
N LYS A 30 -6.24 -13.67 4.36
CA LYS A 30 -7.38 -14.16 5.15
C LYS A 30 -8.55 -14.35 4.17
N CYS A 31 -8.36 -15.29 3.24
CA CYS A 31 -9.18 -15.42 2.04
C CYS A 31 -10.63 -15.79 2.36
N GLU A 32 -10.84 -16.50 3.45
CA GLU A 32 -12.14 -16.90 3.99
C GLU A 32 -13.02 -15.69 4.35
N GLU A 33 -12.41 -14.54 4.63
CA GLU A 33 -13.09 -13.27 4.90
C GLU A 33 -12.93 -12.26 3.75
N GLY A 34 -12.54 -12.71 2.56
CA GLY A 34 -12.42 -11.85 1.37
C GLY A 34 -11.13 -11.05 1.26
N TYR A 35 -10.13 -11.34 2.11
CA TYR A 35 -8.85 -10.64 2.06
C TYR A 35 -7.74 -11.50 1.48
N HIS A 36 -7.22 -11.05 0.35
CA HIS A 36 -6.32 -11.77 -0.52
C HIS A 36 -4.91 -11.17 -0.53
N CYS A 37 -4.07 -11.68 -1.41
CA CYS A 37 -2.75 -11.17 -1.73
C CYS A 37 -2.45 -11.59 -3.16
N PHE A 38 -2.26 -10.61 -4.03
CA PHE A 38 -2.04 -10.85 -5.47
C PHE A 38 -0.56 -10.83 -5.84
N ARG A 39 0.31 -10.51 -4.86
CA ARG A 39 1.76 -10.60 -5.00
C ARG A 39 2.21 -12.06 -5.04
N MET A 40 2.58 -12.53 -6.23
CA MET A 40 3.08 -13.88 -6.47
C MET A 40 4.59 -13.89 -6.79
N THR A 41 5.29 -14.96 -6.39
CA THR A 41 6.67 -15.22 -6.83
C THR A 41 6.68 -15.86 -8.23
N PRO A 42 7.80 -15.83 -8.98
CA PRO A 42 7.89 -16.48 -10.29
C PRO A 42 7.48 -17.95 -10.27
N LYS A 43 7.92 -18.71 -9.26
CA LYS A 43 7.53 -20.11 -9.04
C LYS A 43 6.03 -20.29 -8.81
N GLN A 44 5.37 -19.34 -8.15
CA GLN A 44 3.92 -19.39 -7.95
C GLN A 44 3.16 -19.10 -9.24
N ILE A 45 3.66 -18.16 -10.05
CA ILE A 45 3.07 -17.83 -11.37
C ILE A 45 3.20 -19.03 -12.29
N GLU A 46 4.39 -19.62 -12.39
CA GLU A 46 4.64 -20.86 -13.15
C GLU A 46 3.67 -21.98 -12.73
N LYS A 47 3.50 -22.20 -11.42
CA LYS A 47 2.59 -23.22 -10.90
C LYS A 47 1.11 -22.96 -11.21
N LYS A 48 0.68 -21.71 -11.22
CA LYS A 48 -0.74 -21.35 -11.47
C LYS A 48 -1.05 -21.10 -12.94
N GLY A 49 -0.04 -20.94 -13.79
CA GLY A 49 -0.19 -20.64 -15.23
C GLY A 49 -0.55 -19.18 -15.53
N GLU A 50 -0.89 -18.37 -14.53
CA GLU A 50 -1.29 -16.97 -14.70
C GLU A 50 -0.81 -16.12 -13.50
N SER A 51 -0.52 -14.84 -13.76
CA SER A 51 -0.26 -13.83 -12.73
C SER A 51 -1.56 -13.12 -12.32
N GLY A 52 -1.51 -12.32 -11.26
CA GLY A 52 -2.68 -11.51 -10.85
C GLY A 52 -3.77 -12.27 -10.10
N LEU A 53 -3.58 -13.58 -9.87
CA LEU A 53 -4.43 -14.39 -9.00
C LEU A 53 -4.02 -14.23 -7.54
N CYS A 54 -4.96 -14.46 -6.62
CA CYS A 54 -4.61 -14.59 -5.22
C CYS A 54 -3.63 -15.75 -5.03
N LYS A 55 -2.48 -15.49 -4.39
CA LYS A 55 -1.43 -16.49 -4.18
C LYS A 55 -1.90 -17.70 -3.35
N SER A 56 -2.92 -17.52 -2.49
CA SER A 56 -3.44 -18.54 -1.58
C SER A 56 -4.62 -19.29 -2.21
N CYS A 57 -5.76 -18.63 -2.47
CA CYS A 57 -6.95 -19.29 -2.99
C CYS A 57 -7.06 -19.31 -4.53
N GLY A 58 -6.32 -18.47 -5.25
CA GLY A 58 -6.39 -18.38 -6.71
C GLY A 58 -7.52 -17.52 -7.28
N VAL A 59 -8.30 -16.83 -6.45
CA VAL A 59 -9.34 -15.90 -6.96
C VAL A 59 -8.71 -14.79 -7.80
N SER A 60 -9.40 -14.39 -8.87
CA SER A 60 -9.05 -13.23 -9.70
C SER A 60 -10.12 -12.15 -9.48
N LEU A 61 -9.75 -11.04 -8.85
CA LEU A 61 -10.67 -9.95 -8.51
C LEU A 61 -10.27 -8.60 -9.11
N ILE A 62 -9.03 -8.49 -9.60
CA ILE A 62 -8.43 -7.21 -9.97
C ILE A 62 -8.46 -7.07 -11.49
N ASP A 63 -9.05 -5.99 -11.99
CA ASP A 63 -8.88 -5.58 -13.38
C ASP A 63 -7.49 -4.94 -13.54
N TRP A 64 -6.50 -5.77 -13.86
CA TRP A 64 -5.12 -5.35 -14.04
C TRP A 64 -4.93 -4.39 -15.22
N LYS A 65 -5.78 -4.47 -16.26
CA LYS A 65 -5.70 -3.54 -17.39
C LYS A 65 -6.06 -2.13 -16.92
N ARG A 66 -7.15 -2.02 -16.14
CA ARG A 66 -7.59 -0.75 -15.55
C ARG A 66 -6.60 -0.20 -14.52
N MET A 67 -6.06 -1.06 -13.65
CA MET A 67 -5.02 -0.67 -12.67
C MET A 67 -3.76 -0.10 -13.34
N ASN A 68 -3.32 -0.70 -14.45
CA ASN A 68 -2.09 -0.31 -15.14
C ASN A 68 -2.21 0.97 -15.97
N MET A 69 -3.42 1.56 -16.10
CA MET A 69 -3.59 2.88 -16.72
C MET A 69 -2.98 4.01 -15.87
N ARG A 70 -2.80 3.78 -14.56
CA ARG A 70 -2.21 4.74 -13.62
C ARG A 70 -2.86 6.12 -13.65
N ASP A 71 -4.19 6.13 -13.70
CA ASP A 71 -4.99 7.35 -13.66
C ASP A 71 -5.47 7.64 -12.24
N SER A 72 -4.92 8.68 -11.60
CA SER A 72 -5.30 9.07 -10.23
C SER A 72 -6.75 9.55 -10.14
N ARG A 73 -7.39 9.94 -11.26
CA ARG A 73 -8.82 10.29 -11.30
C ARG A 73 -9.71 9.07 -11.04
N ASP A 74 -9.18 7.86 -11.23
CA ASP A 74 -9.86 6.60 -10.96
C ASP A 74 -9.53 6.03 -9.56
N ALA A 75 -9.14 6.89 -8.62
CA ALA A 75 -8.75 6.50 -7.27
C ALA A 75 -9.80 5.64 -6.56
N LYS A 76 -11.09 5.89 -6.79
CA LYS A 76 -12.18 5.07 -6.22
C LYS A 76 -12.03 3.58 -6.59
N PHE A 77 -11.73 3.29 -7.86
CA PHE A 77 -11.51 1.92 -8.33
C PHE A 77 -10.18 1.37 -7.82
N ILE A 78 -9.11 2.17 -7.85
CA ILE A 78 -7.78 1.79 -7.36
C ILE A 78 -7.85 1.40 -5.87
N PHE A 79 -8.49 2.21 -5.04
CA PHE A 79 -8.64 1.95 -3.60
C PHE A 79 -9.53 0.74 -3.32
N ALA A 80 -10.63 0.57 -4.06
CA ALA A 80 -11.44 -0.64 -3.97
C ALA A 80 -10.61 -1.90 -4.30
N SER A 81 -9.79 -1.84 -5.35
CA SER A 81 -8.89 -2.93 -5.76
C SER A 81 -7.86 -3.25 -4.68
N LEU A 82 -7.14 -2.23 -4.18
CA LEU A 82 -6.14 -2.37 -3.12
C LEU A 82 -6.71 -2.93 -1.82
N ARG A 83 -7.94 -2.54 -1.44
CA ARG A 83 -8.61 -3.03 -0.22
C ARG A 83 -8.97 -4.53 -0.28
N ASN A 84 -8.82 -5.20 -1.43
CA ASN A 84 -8.86 -6.66 -1.48
C ASN A 84 -7.60 -7.31 -0.89
N GLU A 85 -6.49 -6.60 -0.71
CA GLU A 85 -5.32 -7.13 -0.01
C GLU A 85 -5.41 -6.88 1.50
N LEU A 86 -5.27 -7.93 2.31
CA LEU A 86 -5.41 -7.85 3.78
C LEU A 86 -4.55 -6.74 4.39
N PHE A 87 -3.26 -6.74 4.02
CA PHE A 87 -2.30 -5.78 4.56
C PHE A 87 -2.64 -4.34 4.18
N ARG A 88 -3.17 -4.12 2.97
CA ARG A 88 -3.52 -2.79 2.47
C ARG A 88 -4.81 -2.31 3.11
N HIS A 89 -5.83 -3.16 3.11
CA HIS A 89 -7.12 -2.91 3.76
C HIS A 89 -6.94 -2.38 5.20
N MET A 90 -6.08 -3.04 5.98
CA MET A 90 -5.80 -2.65 7.35
C MET A 90 -5.42 -1.17 7.51
N TYR A 91 -4.71 -0.55 6.57
CA TYR A 91 -4.32 0.87 6.70
C TYR A 91 -5.51 1.83 6.67
N TRP A 92 -6.62 1.46 6.02
CA TRP A 92 -7.88 2.22 6.11
C TRP A 92 -8.53 2.18 7.49
N HIS A 93 -8.18 1.19 8.34
CA HIS A 93 -8.90 0.92 9.59
C HIS A 93 -8.05 1.07 10.86
N ILE A 94 -6.73 0.92 10.77
CA ILE A 94 -5.86 1.10 11.95
C ILE A 94 -5.91 2.54 12.45
N LYS A 95 -5.73 2.71 13.77
CA LYS A 95 -5.54 4.04 14.35
C LYS A 95 -4.26 4.66 13.78
N ILE A 96 -4.37 5.89 13.28
CA ILE A 96 -3.20 6.74 12.99
C ILE A 96 -2.69 7.25 14.34
N ASP A 97 -1.41 7.06 14.60
CA ASP A 97 -0.78 7.48 15.85
C ASP A 97 -0.87 9.00 16.07
N ASP A 98 -0.86 9.40 17.35
CA ASP A 98 -1.15 10.79 17.73
C ASP A 98 -0.04 11.75 17.25
N GLU A 99 1.20 11.27 17.09
CA GLU A 99 2.31 12.04 16.54
C GLU A 99 2.08 12.36 15.05
N ALA A 100 1.71 11.35 14.26
CA ALA A 100 1.35 11.53 12.85
C ALA A 100 0.15 12.48 12.68
N LEU A 101 -0.87 12.38 13.55
CA LEU A 101 -2.03 13.28 13.52
C LEU A 101 -1.64 14.72 13.86
N LYS A 102 -0.79 14.93 14.87
CA LYS A 102 -0.30 16.25 15.24
C LYS A 102 0.50 16.88 14.10
N LEU A 103 1.43 16.13 13.50
CA LEU A 103 2.23 16.59 12.37
C LEU A 103 1.34 16.96 11.18
N ALA A 104 0.37 16.11 10.84
CA ALA A 104 -0.55 16.37 9.73
C ALA A 104 -1.38 17.65 9.94
N ALA A 105 -1.82 17.91 11.17
CA ALA A 105 -2.52 19.14 11.53
C ALA A 105 -1.62 20.38 11.47
N GLU A 106 -0.34 20.24 11.82
CA GLU A 106 0.64 21.33 11.80
C GLU A 106 1.00 21.76 10.37
N ILE A 107 1.27 20.80 9.48
CA ILE A 107 1.73 21.09 8.12
C ILE A 107 0.58 21.30 7.12
N GLY A 108 -0.63 20.83 7.45
CA GLY A 108 -1.83 20.93 6.62
C GLY A 108 -1.73 20.21 5.26
N PRO A 109 -2.77 20.32 4.41
CA PRO A 109 -2.83 19.64 3.11
C PRO A 109 -1.64 19.91 2.19
N SER A 110 -1.19 21.16 2.10
CA SER A 110 -0.07 21.55 1.24
C SER A 110 1.25 20.93 1.72
N GLY A 111 1.51 20.94 3.02
CA GLY A 111 2.72 20.33 3.59
C GLY A 111 2.70 18.81 3.50
N ILE A 112 1.53 18.17 3.61
CA ILE A 112 1.38 16.73 3.35
C ILE A 112 1.73 16.41 1.90
N ALA A 113 1.22 17.19 0.94
CA ALA A 113 1.50 17.00 -0.48
C ALA A 113 2.99 17.18 -0.82
N GLU A 114 3.64 18.18 -0.22
CA GLU A 114 5.09 18.39 -0.36
C GLU A 114 5.88 17.22 0.25
N THR A 115 5.54 16.80 1.46
CA THR A 115 6.17 15.67 2.16
C THR A 115 6.03 14.37 1.36
N ALA A 116 4.84 14.11 0.81
CA ALA A 116 4.56 12.96 -0.06
C ALA A 116 5.45 13.00 -1.31
N MET A 117 5.50 14.13 -2.01
CA MET A 117 6.31 14.30 -3.21
C MET A 117 7.81 14.15 -2.93
N MET A 118 8.33 14.79 -1.89
CA MET A 118 9.73 14.66 -1.46
C MET A 118 10.08 13.21 -1.16
N ARG A 119 9.21 12.52 -0.41
CA ARG A 119 9.43 11.11 -0.09
C ARG A 119 9.41 10.22 -1.32
N MET A 120 8.44 10.42 -2.21
CA MET A 120 8.37 9.65 -3.46
C MET A 120 9.58 9.93 -4.35
N ARG A 121 10.06 11.16 -4.44
CA ARG A 121 11.24 11.53 -5.24
C ARG A 121 12.53 10.98 -4.65
N ASP A 122 12.77 11.25 -3.36
CA ASP A 122 14.12 11.17 -2.78
C ASP A 122 14.37 9.85 -2.05
N LYS A 123 13.31 9.17 -1.58
CA LYS A 123 13.44 7.91 -0.81
C LYS A 123 13.03 6.69 -1.62
N ILE A 124 11.99 6.80 -2.43
CA ILE A 124 11.41 5.67 -3.16
C ILE A 124 11.75 5.69 -4.64
N GLY A 125 11.76 6.87 -5.24
CA GLY A 125 11.79 7.08 -6.69
C GLY A 125 13.18 7.11 -7.29
N ILE A 126 14.24 7.01 -6.50
CA ILE A 126 15.61 6.85 -6.98
C ILE A 126 15.87 5.40 -7.44
N GLU A 127 16.78 5.21 -8.40
CA GLU A 127 17.09 3.89 -8.98
C GLU A 127 17.51 2.85 -7.92
N LYS A 128 18.36 3.27 -6.99
CA LYS A 128 18.94 2.42 -5.93
C LYS A 128 18.62 3.01 -4.56
N PRO A 129 17.38 2.87 -4.07
CA PRO A 129 16.98 3.49 -2.83
C PRO A 129 17.70 2.84 -1.64
N TYR A 130 18.16 3.68 -0.71
CA TYR A 130 18.78 3.21 0.53
C TYR A 130 17.83 2.26 1.28
N ARG A 131 18.36 1.13 1.77
CA ARG A 131 17.58 0.02 2.38
C ARG A 131 16.36 -0.40 1.52
N LYS A 132 16.48 -0.35 0.20
CA LYS A 132 15.41 -0.72 -0.76
C LYS A 132 14.15 0.15 -0.65
N GLY A 133 14.25 1.37 -0.12
CA GLY A 133 13.12 2.28 0.02
C GLY A 133 12.07 1.74 0.99
N ILE A 134 12.47 1.12 2.10
CA ILE A 134 11.52 0.66 3.13
C ILE A 134 10.83 1.87 3.75
N THR A 135 9.50 1.82 3.74
CA THR A 135 8.66 2.80 4.42
C THR A 135 8.32 2.32 5.82
N PRO A 136 8.55 3.13 6.89
CA PRO A 136 8.08 2.82 8.24
C PRO A 136 6.57 2.55 8.26
N TYR A 137 6.05 1.88 9.27
CA TYR A 137 4.61 1.58 9.33
C TYR A 137 3.78 2.72 9.93
N THR A 138 4.38 3.54 10.80
CA THR A 138 3.71 4.55 11.64
C THR A 138 4.63 5.78 11.81
N GLY A 139 4.10 6.87 12.37
CA GLY A 139 4.83 8.11 12.69
C GLY A 139 4.65 9.25 11.68
N ASP A 140 4.06 8.98 10.51
CA ASP A 140 3.70 10.01 9.52
C ASP A 140 2.50 9.50 8.69
N VAL A 141 1.49 10.34 8.46
CA VAL A 141 0.31 10.01 7.65
C VAL A 141 0.67 9.57 6.23
N VAL A 142 1.77 10.09 5.67
CA VAL A 142 2.31 9.68 4.37
C VAL A 142 2.75 8.21 4.40
N TYR A 143 3.23 7.69 5.54
CA TYR A 143 3.62 6.29 5.65
C TYR A 143 2.41 5.36 5.62
N TYR A 144 1.35 5.72 6.34
CA TYR A 144 0.08 5.01 6.28
C TYR A 144 -0.48 5.01 4.86
N ALA A 145 -0.45 6.17 4.19
CA ALA A 145 -0.90 6.33 2.82
C ALA A 145 -0.09 5.49 1.84
N GLN A 146 1.23 5.47 1.96
CA GLN A 146 2.09 4.67 1.10
C GLN A 146 1.84 3.18 1.23
N HIS A 147 1.59 2.72 2.46
CA HIS A 147 1.20 1.33 2.68
C HIS A 147 -0.23 1.04 2.26
N ALA A 148 -1.18 1.97 2.33
CA ALA A 148 -2.51 1.75 1.80
C ALA A 148 -2.50 1.65 0.26
N THR A 149 -1.75 2.55 -0.38
CA THR A 149 -1.75 2.78 -1.84
C THR A 149 -0.67 2.03 -2.60
N ALA A 150 0.02 1.08 -1.97
CA ALA A 150 1.10 0.31 -2.58
C ALA A 150 2.24 1.13 -3.21
N THR A 151 2.46 2.36 -2.73
CA THR A 151 3.58 3.24 -3.11
C THR A 151 4.75 3.16 -2.12
N CYS A 152 4.65 2.31 -1.10
CA CYS A 152 5.62 2.15 -0.02
C CYS A 152 7.00 1.59 -0.43
N CYS A 153 7.11 0.91 -1.58
CA CYS A 153 8.39 0.44 -2.13
C CYS A 153 8.28 0.09 -3.62
N ARG A 154 9.43 -0.07 -4.29
CA ARG A 154 9.52 -0.39 -5.73
C ARG A 154 8.79 -1.67 -6.13
N ARG A 155 8.93 -2.73 -5.34
CA ARG A 155 8.23 -4.01 -5.57
C ARG A 155 6.72 -3.83 -5.63
N CYS A 156 6.16 -2.99 -4.75
CA CYS A 156 4.72 -2.79 -4.68
C CYS A 156 4.20 -2.05 -5.92
N MET A 157 4.91 -1.01 -6.35
CA MET A 157 4.59 -0.31 -7.58
C MET A 157 4.78 -1.18 -8.83
N GLN A 158 5.76 -2.08 -8.83
CA GLN A 158 5.95 -3.00 -9.94
C GLN A 158 4.75 -3.93 -10.11
N TYR A 159 4.26 -4.57 -9.04
CA TYR A 159 3.16 -5.53 -9.19
C TYR A 159 1.78 -4.86 -9.32
N TRP A 160 1.53 -3.72 -8.67
CA TRP A 160 0.22 -3.05 -8.75
C TRP A 160 0.06 -2.13 -9.96
N TYR A 161 1.13 -1.47 -10.39
CA TYR A 161 1.07 -0.37 -11.36
C TYR A 161 1.96 -0.58 -12.59
N ASN A 162 2.61 -1.75 -12.67
CA ASN A 162 3.58 -2.06 -13.73
C ASN A 162 4.67 -0.98 -13.89
N ILE A 163 5.11 -0.42 -12.75
CA ILE A 163 6.20 0.56 -12.71
C ILE A 163 7.50 -0.20 -12.37
N PRO A 164 8.44 -0.37 -13.32
CA PRO A 164 9.57 -1.27 -13.17
C PRO A 164 10.57 -0.84 -12.10
N GLU A 165 11.19 -1.81 -11.43
CA GLU A 165 12.37 -1.57 -10.58
C GLU A 165 13.60 -1.20 -11.43
N GLY A 166 14.67 -0.70 -10.79
CA GLY A 166 15.95 -0.50 -11.46
C GLY A 166 16.04 0.76 -12.35
N ARG A 167 15.07 1.67 -12.25
CA ARG A 167 15.18 3.04 -12.77
C ARG A 167 14.51 4.04 -11.85
N ALA A 168 14.86 5.30 -12.00
CA ALA A 168 14.16 6.38 -11.33
C ALA A 168 12.70 6.48 -11.80
N LEU A 169 11.82 6.99 -10.92
CA LEU A 169 10.46 7.39 -11.30
C LEU A 169 10.52 8.60 -12.24
N ASN A 170 9.69 8.57 -13.28
CA ASN A 170 9.50 9.75 -14.13
C ASN A 170 8.48 10.72 -13.50
N ALA A 171 8.30 11.89 -14.12
CA ALA A 171 7.41 12.93 -13.61
C ALA A 171 5.95 12.47 -13.48
N GLU A 172 5.44 11.69 -14.44
CA GLU A 172 4.06 11.19 -14.43
C GLU A 172 3.85 10.17 -13.32
N GLU A 173 4.81 9.26 -13.10
CA GLU A 173 4.74 8.26 -12.05
C GLU A 173 4.88 8.90 -10.66
N LEU A 174 5.74 9.91 -10.50
CA LEU A 174 5.82 10.71 -9.28
C LEU A 174 4.50 11.41 -8.99
N LYS A 175 3.90 12.03 -10.01
CA LYS A 175 2.60 12.69 -9.88
C LYS A 175 1.52 11.68 -9.49
N PHE A 176 1.38 10.59 -10.24
CA PHE A 176 0.39 9.55 -9.98
C PHE A 176 0.48 8.99 -8.55
N THR A 177 1.68 8.64 -8.10
CA THR A 177 1.90 8.07 -6.77
C THR A 177 1.65 9.09 -5.65
N THR A 178 2.03 10.35 -5.86
CA THR A 178 1.77 11.44 -4.91
C THR A 178 0.28 11.77 -4.84
N ASP A 179 -0.42 11.80 -5.97
CA ASP A 179 -1.86 12.01 -6.03
C ASP A 179 -2.60 10.93 -5.22
N LEU A 180 -2.24 9.64 -5.39
CA LEU A 180 -2.86 8.56 -4.62
C LEU A 180 -2.62 8.71 -3.11
N ILE A 181 -1.43 9.12 -2.69
CA ILE A 181 -1.11 9.39 -1.29
C ILE A 181 -2.02 10.49 -0.76
N ASN A 182 -2.14 11.61 -1.47
CA ASN A 182 -2.96 12.75 -1.05
C ASN A 182 -4.44 12.37 -0.98
N LEU A 183 -4.98 11.67 -1.99
CA LEU A 183 -6.37 11.22 -2.02
C LEU A 183 -6.70 10.27 -0.88
N TYR A 184 -5.75 9.39 -0.50
CA TYR A 184 -5.94 8.54 0.68
C TYR A 184 -5.95 9.36 1.97
N VAL A 185 -5.05 10.34 2.12
CA VAL A 185 -5.01 11.18 3.33
C VAL A 185 -6.27 12.02 3.45
N GLU A 186 -6.79 12.55 2.34
CA GLU A 186 -8.07 13.23 2.27
C GLU A 186 -9.24 12.33 2.70
N GLU A 187 -9.31 11.08 2.21
CA GLU A 187 -10.33 10.10 2.64
C GLU A 187 -10.22 9.78 4.14
N ARG A 188 -9.00 9.71 4.69
CA ARG A 188 -8.77 9.30 6.09
C ARG A 188 -8.86 10.44 7.10
N LEU A 189 -8.52 11.65 6.69
CA LEU A 189 -8.46 12.84 7.53
C LEU A 189 -9.23 13.99 6.86
N PRO A 190 -10.53 13.83 6.57
CA PRO A 190 -11.31 14.82 5.82
C PRO A 190 -11.35 16.18 6.52
N LYS A 191 -11.24 16.21 7.85
CA LYS A 191 -11.19 17.45 8.64
C LYS A 191 -10.00 18.37 8.32
N LEU A 192 -8.95 17.87 7.67
CA LEU A 192 -7.83 18.70 7.22
C LEU A 192 -8.12 19.46 5.92
N TYR A 193 -9.18 19.07 5.19
CA TYR A 193 -9.52 19.54 3.85
C TYR A 193 -10.86 20.29 3.80
N ILE A 194 -11.40 20.68 4.96
CA ILE A 194 -12.65 21.43 5.14
C ILE A 194 -12.31 22.83 5.62
#